data_AF-S4Y1H5-F1
#
_entry.id   AF-S4Y1H5-F1
#
_cell.length_a   1.000
_cell.length_b   1.000
_cell.length_c   1.000
_cell.angle_alpha   90.00
_cell.angle_beta   90.00
_cell.angle_gamma   90.00
#
_symmetry.space_group_name_H-M   'P 1'
#
loop_
_entity.id
_entity.type
_entity.pdbx_description
1 polymer ?
#
loop_
_entity_poly.entity_id
_entity_poly.type
_entity_poly.pdbx_seq_one_letter_code
_entity_poly.pdbx_strand_id
1 'polypeptide(L)'
;MNETLARPSRALAAAVLAALLAGCGSDTGATPSDATPDGPPAGCTGGVIEADLEADSLSGPGVDPATGELQPPPEGSSYTVSATYGIPRPGDAVMEKYVQYFGAVQAQLASQPGLVAIQLAQSPSCGSGRTLAVWSSTEAMYEFVMSPAHVAAMDAVDELVQPNYAVTHWETARAAEVTMAEGARRMHASDARAR
;
A
#
# COMPACT_ATOMS: atom_id res chain seq x y z
N MET A 1 -8.54 -26.51 45.27
CA MET A 1 -7.34 -26.94 46.04
C MET A 1 -7.03 -28.36 45.61
N ASN A 2 -6.01 -28.54 44.78
CA ASN A 2 -5.19 -29.75 44.70
C ASN A 2 -3.98 -29.42 43.84
N GLU A 3 -2.89 -29.08 44.52
CA GLU A 3 -1.57 -28.89 43.97
C GLU A 3 -0.97 -30.25 43.61
N THR A 4 -0.26 -30.34 42.49
CA THR A 4 0.64 -31.47 42.21
C THR A 4 2.00 -30.90 41.82
N LEU A 5 3.00 -31.26 42.63
CA LEU A 5 4.37 -30.80 42.64
C LEU A 5 5.21 -31.36 41.47
N ALA A 6 5.91 -30.42 40.83
CA ALA A 6 7.33 -30.42 40.46
C ALA A 6 8.05 -31.71 39.98
N ARG A 7 8.75 -31.57 38.84
CA ARG A 7 10.18 -31.93 38.77
C ARG A 7 10.94 -31.05 37.76
N PRO A 8 12.12 -30.50 38.16
CA PRO A 8 12.99 -29.73 37.29
C PRO A 8 14.00 -30.63 36.57
N SER A 9 14.51 -30.19 35.42
CA SER A 9 15.74 -30.73 34.81
C SER A 9 16.69 -29.58 34.54
N ARG A 10 17.79 -29.54 35.30
CA ARG A 10 18.98 -28.71 35.06
C ARG A 10 20.13 -29.64 34.70
N ALA A 11 20.83 -29.36 33.61
CA ALA A 11 22.26 -29.64 33.41
C ALA A 11 22.73 -28.66 32.31
N LEU A 12 23.54 -27.63 32.58
CA LEU A 12 25.00 -27.58 32.86
C LEU A 12 25.89 -28.04 31.69
N ALA A 13 26.57 -27.06 31.06
CA ALA A 13 28.00 -27.03 30.68
C ALA A 13 28.17 -26.03 29.50
N ALA A 14 28.72 -24.83 29.70
CA ALA A 14 30.14 -24.48 29.90
C ALA A 14 30.90 -24.22 28.58
N ALA A 15 31.64 -23.10 28.59
CA ALA A 15 32.25 -22.37 27.49
C ALA A 15 33.61 -22.89 26.98
N VAL A 16 33.99 -22.49 25.76
CA VAL A 16 35.37 -22.31 25.21
C VAL A 16 35.20 -21.32 24.03
N LEU A 17 35.62 -20.04 24.01
CA LEU A 17 36.92 -19.33 24.09
C LEU A 17 37.91 -19.56 22.93
N ALA A 18 38.25 -18.45 22.25
CA ALA A 18 39.46 -18.16 21.45
C ALA A 18 39.58 -18.79 20.03
N ALA A 19 40.21 -18.19 19.01
CA ALA A 19 40.73 -16.85 18.69
C ALA A 19 41.33 -16.92 17.26
N LEU A 20 41.33 -15.78 16.56
CA LEU A 20 42.24 -15.35 15.47
C LEU A 20 42.33 -16.17 14.17
N LEU A 21 42.05 -15.51 13.04
CA LEU A 21 43.02 -15.32 11.95
C LEU A 21 42.65 -14.08 11.13
N ALA A 22 43.61 -13.16 11.03
CA ALA A 22 43.60 -12.04 10.11
C ALA A 22 43.80 -12.56 8.67
N GLY A 23 42.87 -12.20 7.77
CA GLY A 23 43.02 -12.36 6.33
C GLY A 23 42.94 -11.00 5.66
N CYS A 24 44.11 -10.44 5.32
CA CYS A 24 44.25 -9.28 4.45
C CYS A 24 44.17 -9.78 3.01
N GLY A 25 43.24 -9.27 2.20
CA GLY A 25 43.03 -9.72 0.82
C GLY A 25 42.30 -8.68 -0.02
N SER A 26 43.09 -7.75 -0.55
CA SER A 26 42.94 -6.87 -1.72
C SER A 26 41.55 -6.55 -2.30
N ASP A 27 41.27 -5.25 -2.26
CA ASP A 27 40.65 -4.40 -3.29
C ASP A 27 39.94 -5.12 -4.45
N THR A 28 38.62 -5.17 -4.34
CA THR A 28 37.75 -4.85 -5.48
C THR A 28 36.66 -3.95 -4.94
N GLY A 29 36.95 -2.65 -4.94
CA GLY A 29 35.96 -1.60 -4.73
C GLY A 29 34.91 -1.64 -5.83
N ALA A 30 34.00 -2.59 -5.74
CA ALA A 30 32.69 -2.49 -6.34
C ALA A 30 31.83 -1.72 -5.33
N THR A 31 31.85 -0.40 -5.43
CA THR A 31 30.86 0.45 -4.78
C THR A 31 29.48 0.00 -5.26
N PRO A 32 28.60 -0.54 -4.40
CA PRO A 32 27.25 -0.84 -4.84
C PRO A 32 26.43 0.44 -4.80
N SER A 33 25.81 0.71 -5.94
CA SER A 33 24.64 1.56 -6.13
C SER A 33 24.81 3.07 -5.98
N ASP A 34 24.86 3.70 -7.15
CA ASP A 34 24.19 4.97 -7.47
C ASP A 34 22.67 4.89 -7.17
N ALA A 35 22.30 4.69 -5.91
CA ALA A 35 20.96 5.04 -5.47
C ALA A 35 20.97 6.56 -5.29
N THR A 36 20.35 7.28 -6.22
CA THR A 36 20.01 8.69 -5.99
C THR A 36 19.29 8.75 -4.63
N PRO A 37 19.74 9.57 -3.66
CA PRO A 37 19.19 9.57 -2.30
C PRO A 37 17.67 9.78 -2.23
N ASP A 38 17.10 10.34 -3.30
CA ASP A 38 15.70 10.71 -3.41
C ASP A 38 14.84 9.72 -4.20
N GLY A 39 15.38 8.58 -4.64
CA GLY A 39 14.62 7.56 -5.37
C GLY A 39 13.82 6.61 -4.47
N PRO A 40 12.72 6.02 -4.96
CA PRO A 40 12.01 4.97 -4.22
C PRO A 40 12.92 3.75 -3.99
N PRO A 41 12.73 2.99 -2.89
CA PRO A 41 13.51 1.77 -2.68
C PRO A 41 13.35 0.80 -3.85
N ALA A 42 14.43 0.08 -4.19
CA ALA A 42 14.44 -0.82 -5.33
C ALA A 42 13.34 -1.89 -5.20
N GLY A 43 12.53 -2.07 -6.25
CA GLY A 43 11.42 -3.02 -6.27
C GLY A 43 10.08 -2.48 -5.76
N CYS A 44 10.06 -1.30 -5.12
CA CYS A 44 8.85 -0.63 -4.68
C CYS A 44 8.20 0.13 -5.84
N THR A 45 7.20 -0.50 -6.47
CA THR A 45 6.45 0.07 -7.60
C THR A 45 4.98 -0.28 -7.49
N GLY A 46 4.10 0.56 -8.06
CA GLY A 46 2.66 0.28 -8.05
C GLY A 46 2.31 -1.07 -8.67
N GLY A 47 3.11 -1.53 -9.63
CA GLY A 47 2.95 -2.79 -10.35
C GLY A 47 3.23 -4.08 -9.58
N VAL A 48 3.79 -4.01 -8.37
CA VAL A 48 4.22 -5.18 -7.58
C VAL A 48 3.61 -5.09 -6.18
N ILE A 49 2.98 -6.17 -5.70
CA ILE A 49 2.52 -6.24 -4.30
C ILE A 49 3.73 -6.48 -3.40
N GLU A 50 3.88 -5.62 -2.39
CA GLU A 50 4.91 -5.73 -1.38
C GLU A 50 4.69 -6.99 -0.53
N ALA A 51 5.78 -7.69 -0.19
CA ALA A 51 5.70 -8.94 0.58
C ALA A 51 5.15 -8.74 2.00
N ASP A 52 5.31 -7.53 2.54
CA ASP A 52 4.82 -7.08 3.85
C ASP A 52 3.64 -6.12 3.73
N LEU A 53 2.88 -6.16 2.62
CA LEU A 53 1.69 -5.33 2.48
C LEU A 53 0.64 -5.71 3.54
N GLU A 54 0.36 -4.77 4.43
CA GLU A 54 -0.69 -4.86 5.44
C GLU A 54 -1.91 -4.11 4.91
N ALA A 55 -2.98 -4.84 4.61
CA ALA A 55 -4.23 -4.28 4.11
C ALA A 55 -5.33 -4.38 5.16
N ASP A 56 -6.08 -3.29 5.34
CA ASP A 56 -7.30 -3.29 6.13
C ASP A 56 -8.36 -4.19 5.49
N SER A 57 -9.39 -4.55 6.25
CA SER A 57 -10.59 -5.14 5.67
C SER A 57 -11.28 -4.13 4.75
N LEU A 58 -11.90 -4.62 3.67
CA LEU A 58 -12.77 -3.80 2.85
C LEU A 58 -13.91 -3.23 3.73
N SER A 59 -14.21 -1.95 3.56
CA SER A 59 -15.23 -1.27 4.36
C SER A 59 -16.04 -0.30 3.49
N GLY A 60 -17.30 -0.05 3.85
CA GLY A 60 -18.16 0.91 3.16
C GLY A 60 -19.60 0.44 2.99
N PRO A 61 -20.47 1.27 2.40
CA PRO A 61 -21.91 1.00 2.30
C PRO A 61 -22.29 -0.27 1.53
N GLY A 62 -21.45 -0.72 0.61
CA GLY A 62 -21.67 -1.93 -0.17
C GLY A 62 -21.03 -3.20 0.40
N VAL A 63 -20.42 -3.12 1.59
CA VAL A 63 -19.84 -4.29 2.27
C VAL A 63 -20.89 -4.86 3.23
N ASP A 64 -21.16 -6.16 3.14
CA ASP A 64 -22.03 -6.85 4.09
C ASP A 64 -21.37 -6.87 5.48
N PRO A 65 -21.99 -6.29 6.51
CA PRO A 65 -21.39 -6.21 7.85
C PRO A 65 -21.26 -7.58 8.55
N ALA A 66 -21.99 -8.61 8.10
CA ALA A 66 -21.92 -9.95 8.69
C ALA A 66 -20.78 -10.78 8.10
N THR A 67 -20.48 -10.62 6.81
CA THR A 67 -19.47 -11.43 6.11
C THR A 67 -18.19 -10.65 5.81
N GLY A 68 -18.24 -9.31 5.78
CA GLY A 68 -17.16 -8.46 5.29
C GLY A 68 -16.98 -8.50 3.76
N GLU A 69 -17.91 -9.14 3.03
CA GLU A 69 -17.82 -9.28 1.58
C GLU A 69 -18.49 -8.11 0.86
N LEU A 70 -17.95 -7.75 -0.30
CA LEU A 70 -18.57 -6.79 -1.20
C LEU A 70 -19.84 -7.41 -1.80
N GLN A 71 -20.97 -6.71 -1.66
CA GLN A 71 -22.20 -7.09 -2.33
C GLN A 71 -22.04 -7.03 -3.86
N PRO A 72 -22.77 -7.84 -4.64
CA PRO A 72 -22.74 -7.72 -6.08
C PRO A 72 -23.33 -6.37 -6.53
N PRO A 73 -22.89 -5.83 -7.68
CA PRO A 73 -23.54 -4.65 -8.25
C PRO A 73 -24.99 -4.96 -8.62
N PRO A 74 -25.84 -3.92 -8.78
CA PRO A 74 -27.18 -4.09 -9.32
C PRO A 74 -27.19 -4.92 -10.62
N GLU A 75 -28.27 -5.67 -10.84
CA GLU A 75 -28.40 -6.51 -12.02
C GLU A 75 -28.25 -5.67 -13.31
N GLY A 76 -27.39 -6.13 -14.22
CA GLY A 76 -27.10 -5.43 -15.47
C GLY A 76 -26.12 -4.26 -15.36
N SER A 77 -25.49 -4.03 -14.20
CA SER A 77 -24.46 -3.01 -14.03
C SER A 77 -23.11 -3.59 -13.59
N SER A 78 -22.10 -2.72 -13.52
CA SER A 78 -20.76 -3.01 -13.04
C SER A 78 -20.29 -1.91 -12.09
N TYR A 79 -19.39 -2.27 -11.18
CA TYR A 79 -18.64 -1.26 -10.43
C TYR A 79 -17.55 -0.64 -11.29
N THR A 80 -17.16 0.58 -10.95
CA THR A 80 -15.83 1.10 -11.28
C THR A 80 -14.92 0.91 -10.08
N VAL A 81 -13.74 0.35 -10.29
CA VAL A 81 -12.74 0.16 -9.24
C VAL A 81 -11.54 1.02 -9.59
N SER A 82 -11.04 1.78 -8.62
CA SER A 82 -9.81 2.55 -8.75
C SER A 82 -8.78 2.05 -7.76
N ALA A 83 -7.53 1.94 -8.18
CA ALA A 83 -6.41 1.61 -7.31
C ALA A 83 -5.32 2.68 -7.43
N THR A 84 -4.70 3.04 -6.31
CA THR A 84 -3.57 3.96 -6.23
C THR A 84 -2.40 3.35 -5.47
N TYR A 85 -1.21 3.86 -5.75
CA TYR A 85 0.03 3.55 -5.08
C TYR A 85 0.88 4.81 -4.98
N GLY A 86 1.49 5.06 -3.82
CA GLY A 86 2.45 6.15 -3.67
C GLY A 86 3.39 5.93 -2.49
N ILE A 87 4.57 6.54 -2.58
CA ILE A 87 5.52 6.64 -1.47
C ILE A 87 5.71 8.12 -1.18
N PRO A 88 5.50 8.61 0.05
CA PRO A 88 5.82 9.99 0.37
C PRO A 88 7.31 10.24 0.23
N ARG A 89 7.70 11.46 -0.16
CA ARG A 89 9.12 11.87 -0.10
C ARG A 89 9.58 11.95 1.37
N PRO A 90 10.87 11.72 1.65
CA PRO A 90 11.37 11.77 3.03
C PRO A 90 11.37 13.19 3.61
N GLY A 91 11.26 13.29 4.93
CA GLY A 91 11.41 14.53 5.71
C GLY A 91 10.18 14.90 6.53
N ASP A 92 10.40 15.38 7.76
CA ASP A 92 9.31 15.63 8.72
C ASP A 92 8.28 16.64 8.21
N ALA A 93 8.75 17.75 7.61
CA ALA A 93 7.88 18.77 7.04
C ALA A 93 7.07 18.26 5.83
N VAL A 94 7.62 17.33 5.05
CA VAL A 94 6.92 16.66 3.95
C VAL A 94 5.85 15.74 4.52
N MET A 95 6.20 14.93 5.53
CA MET A 95 5.28 13.99 6.16
C MET A 95 4.10 14.69 6.85
N GLU A 96 4.33 15.83 7.50
CA GLU A 96 3.26 16.63 8.09
C GLU A 96 2.25 17.09 7.02
N LYS A 97 2.73 17.66 5.91
CA LYS A 97 1.88 18.07 4.79
C LYS A 97 1.19 16.86 4.14
N TYR A 98 1.92 15.77 3.92
CA TYR A 98 1.38 14.55 3.35
C TYR A 98 0.20 14.02 4.17
N VAL A 99 0.36 13.91 5.50
CA VAL A 99 -0.70 13.47 6.40
C VAL A 99 -1.90 14.42 6.35
N GLN A 100 -1.67 15.73 6.26
CA GLN A 100 -2.75 16.72 6.13
C GLN A 100 -3.55 16.53 4.84
N TYR A 101 -2.88 16.48 3.68
CA TYR A 101 -3.55 16.31 2.38
C TYR A 101 -4.22 14.93 2.29
N PHE A 102 -3.51 13.86 2.66
CA PHE A 102 -4.05 12.51 2.63
C PHE A 102 -5.24 12.35 3.58
N GLY A 103 -5.17 12.94 4.77
CA GLY A 103 -6.30 12.98 5.71
C GLY A 103 -7.53 13.70 5.15
N ALA A 104 -7.33 14.84 4.49
CA ALA A 104 -8.42 15.57 3.83
C ALA A 104 -9.04 14.76 2.67
N VAL A 105 -8.21 14.12 1.85
CA VAL A 105 -8.65 13.24 0.76
C VAL A 105 -9.45 12.05 1.31
N GLN A 106 -8.99 11.40 2.38
CA GLN A 106 -9.71 10.30 3.01
C GLN A 106 -11.06 10.75 3.61
N ALA A 107 -11.10 11.92 4.26
CA ALA A 107 -12.34 12.46 4.82
C ALA A 107 -13.37 12.77 3.71
N GLN A 108 -12.93 13.34 2.59
CA GLN A 108 -13.78 13.52 1.42
C GLN A 108 -14.25 12.17 0.87
N LEU A 109 -13.34 11.22 0.68
CA LEU A 109 -13.63 9.89 0.15
C LEU A 109 -14.71 9.18 0.99
N ALA A 110 -14.57 9.19 2.33
CA ALA A 110 -15.50 8.54 3.25
C ALA A 110 -16.95 9.09 3.20
N SER A 111 -17.14 10.30 2.68
CA SER A 111 -18.46 10.94 2.54
C SER A 111 -18.91 11.09 1.09
N GLN A 112 -18.12 10.59 0.13
CA GLN A 112 -18.35 10.81 -1.29
C GLN A 112 -19.56 10.00 -1.78
N PRO A 113 -20.56 10.66 -2.43
CA PRO A 113 -21.63 9.96 -3.11
C PRO A 113 -21.10 8.97 -4.15
N GLY A 114 -21.68 7.76 -4.15
CA GLY A 114 -21.30 6.69 -5.07
C GLY A 114 -20.06 5.89 -4.66
N LEU A 115 -19.39 6.21 -3.55
CA LEU A 115 -18.44 5.28 -2.94
C LEU A 115 -19.19 4.06 -2.37
N VAL A 116 -18.83 2.88 -2.85
CA VAL A 116 -19.41 1.60 -2.44
C VAL A 116 -18.54 0.95 -1.37
N ALA A 117 -17.23 0.95 -1.58
CA ALA A 117 -16.28 0.38 -0.63
C ALA A 117 -14.87 0.97 -0.78
N ILE A 118 -14.06 0.86 0.26
CA ILE A 118 -12.66 1.24 0.30
C ILE A 118 -11.84 0.20 1.07
N GLN A 119 -10.62 -0.02 0.61
CA GLN A 119 -9.58 -0.72 1.34
C GLN A 119 -8.30 0.12 1.27
N LEU A 120 -7.66 0.30 2.42
CA LEU A 120 -6.36 0.95 2.55
C LEU A 120 -5.32 -0.11 2.87
N ALA A 121 -4.10 0.10 2.40
CA ALA A 121 -2.99 -0.77 2.73
C ALA A 121 -1.68 0.00 2.78
N GLN A 122 -0.73 -0.52 3.56
CA GLN A 122 0.58 0.08 3.76
C GLN A 122 1.65 -1.02 3.74
N SER A 123 2.85 -0.67 3.27
CA SER A 123 4.03 -1.54 3.38
C SER A 123 5.11 -0.82 4.17
N PRO A 124 5.49 -1.32 5.35
CA PRO A 124 6.58 -0.76 6.14
C PRO A 124 7.93 -0.75 5.39
N SER A 125 8.23 -1.81 4.62
CA SER A 125 9.51 -1.94 3.91
C SER A 125 9.65 -0.95 2.74
N CYS A 126 8.57 -0.69 2.02
CA CYS A 126 8.56 0.29 0.94
C CYS A 126 8.19 1.71 1.39
N GLY A 127 7.64 1.86 2.61
CA GLY A 127 7.05 3.12 3.07
C GLY A 127 5.85 3.56 2.20
N SER A 128 5.23 2.64 1.47
CA SER A 128 4.19 2.96 0.49
C SER A 128 2.79 2.86 1.07
N GLY A 129 1.88 3.70 0.57
CA GLY A 129 0.44 3.56 0.75
C GLY A 129 -0.25 3.08 -0.53
N ARG A 130 -1.31 2.29 -0.37
CA ARG A 130 -2.23 1.88 -1.43
C ARG A 130 -3.67 2.17 -1.04
N THR A 131 -4.48 2.53 -2.03
CA THR A 131 -5.93 2.61 -1.89
C THR A 131 -6.58 1.77 -2.97
N LEU A 132 -7.60 1.01 -2.61
CA LEU A 132 -8.55 0.40 -3.52
C LEU A 132 -9.92 0.99 -3.18
N ALA A 133 -10.55 1.67 -4.13
CA ALA A 133 -11.89 2.23 -3.97
C ALA A 133 -12.83 1.65 -5.02
N VAL A 134 -14.04 1.33 -4.59
CA VAL A 134 -15.12 0.76 -5.40
C VAL A 134 -16.21 1.80 -5.51
N TRP A 135 -16.63 2.07 -6.73
CA TRP A 135 -17.55 3.12 -7.09
C TRP A 135 -18.77 2.53 -7.79
N SER A 136 -19.93 3.13 -7.58
CA SER A 136 -21.16 2.75 -8.26
C SER A 136 -21.09 3.01 -9.77
N SER A 137 -20.26 3.95 -10.21
CA SER A 137 -20.01 4.25 -11.63
C SER A 137 -18.70 5.02 -11.83
N THR A 138 -18.28 5.15 -13.09
CA THR A 138 -17.11 5.94 -13.48
C THR A 138 -17.35 7.44 -13.21
N GLU A 139 -18.58 7.92 -13.37
CA GLU A 139 -18.94 9.31 -13.07
C GLU A 139 -18.77 9.63 -11.58
N ALA A 140 -19.24 8.75 -10.69
CA ALA A 140 -19.07 8.94 -9.24
C ALA A 140 -17.59 8.99 -8.83
N MET A 141 -16.74 8.16 -9.45
CA MET A 141 -15.29 8.23 -9.27
C MET A 141 -14.75 9.59 -9.73
N TYR A 142 -15.16 10.10 -10.89
CA TYR A 142 -14.67 11.39 -11.37
C TYR A 142 -15.17 12.58 -10.56
N GLU A 143 -16.38 12.52 -9.98
CA GLU A 143 -16.85 13.54 -9.03
C GLU A 143 -15.89 13.65 -7.82
N PHE A 144 -15.38 12.54 -7.32
CA PHE A 144 -14.33 12.54 -6.29
C PHE A 144 -13.01 13.11 -6.78
N VAL A 145 -12.54 12.67 -7.95
CA VAL A 145 -11.26 13.13 -8.53
C VAL A 145 -11.26 14.65 -8.72
N MET A 146 -12.43 15.22 -9.05
CA MET A 146 -12.61 16.67 -9.23
C MET A 146 -12.97 17.40 -7.94
N SER A 147 -13.04 16.71 -6.79
CA SER A 147 -13.32 17.33 -5.51
C SER A 147 -12.18 18.26 -5.06
N PRO A 148 -12.48 19.32 -4.28
CA PRO A 148 -11.46 20.26 -3.82
C PRO A 148 -10.30 19.62 -3.05
N ALA A 149 -10.57 18.60 -2.23
CA ALA A 149 -9.55 17.91 -1.45
C ALA A 149 -8.59 17.11 -2.35
N HIS A 150 -9.12 16.39 -3.34
CA HIS A 150 -8.30 15.64 -4.29
C HIS A 150 -7.49 16.59 -5.18
N VAL A 151 -8.10 17.63 -5.74
CA VAL A 151 -7.40 18.63 -6.57
C VAL A 151 -6.25 19.28 -5.80
N ALA A 152 -6.49 19.71 -4.55
CA ALA A 152 -5.44 20.32 -3.72
C ALA A 152 -4.28 19.34 -3.42
N ALA A 153 -4.58 18.05 -3.23
CA ALA A 153 -3.54 17.04 -3.06
C ALA A 153 -2.75 16.79 -4.35
N MET A 154 -3.42 16.79 -5.51
CA MET A 154 -2.75 16.65 -6.81
C MET A 154 -1.87 17.84 -7.16
N ASP A 155 -2.27 19.06 -6.77
CA ASP A 155 -1.42 20.25 -6.93
C ASP A 155 -0.12 20.16 -6.13
N ALA A 156 -0.09 19.35 -5.07
CA ALA A 156 1.07 19.13 -4.21
C ALA A 156 1.80 17.79 -4.47
N VAL A 157 1.34 16.97 -5.41
CA VAL A 157 1.80 15.57 -5.54
C VAL A 157 3.29 15.47 -5.82
N ASP A 158 3.84 16.32 -6.69
CA ASP A 158 5.26 16.27 -7.06
C ASP A 158 6.20 16.68 -5.91
N GLU A 159 5.71 17.55 -5.01
CA GLU A 159 6.40 17.96 -3.78
C GLU A 159 6.36 16.84 -2.73
N LEU A 160 5.25 16.12 -2.63
CA LEU A 160 4.98 15.24 -1.48
C LEU A 160 5.18 13.76 -1.75
N VAL A 161 5.10 13.32 -3.00
CA VAL A 161 5.12 11.91 -3.39
C VAL A 161 6.27 11.65 -4.36
N GLN A 162 6.86 10.47 -4.24
CA GLN A 162 7.90 9.99 -5.13
C GLN A 162 7.39 9.85 -6.58
N PRO A 163 8.25 10.02 -7.60
CA PRO A 163 7.84 9.98 -9.02
C PRO A 163 7.26 8.65 -9.50
N ASN A 164 7.32 7.58 -8.68
CA ASN A 164 6.73 6.27 -8.97
C ASN A 164 5.26 6.16 -8.51
N TYR A 165 4.59 7.28 -8.21
CA TYR A 165 3.15 7.31 -7.99
C TYR A 165 2.41 6.69 -9.18
N ALA A 166 1.45 5.82 -8.89
CA ALA A 166 0.70 5.11 -9.92
C ALA A 166 -0.79 5.06 -9.56
N VAL A 167 -1.63 5.15 -10.59
CA VAL A 167 -3.08 5.04 -10.49
C VAL A 167 -3.62 4.26 -11.68
N THR A 168 -4.68 3.49 -11.45
CA THR A 168 -5.44 2.83 -12.50
C THR A 168 -6.90 2.74 -12.08
N HIS A 169 -7.81 2.60 -13.05
CA HIS A 169 -9.18 2.19 -12.78
C HIS A 169 -9.66 1.17 -13.82
N TRP A 170 -10.72 0.45 -13.50
CA TRP A 170 -11.38 -0.51 -14.39
C TRP A 170 -12.82 -0.75 -14.00
N GLU A 171 -13.61 -1.25 -14.93
CA GLU A 171 -14.98 -1.67 -14.66
C GLU A 171 -15.05 -3.19 -14.48
N THR A 172 -15.85 -3.66 -13.52
CA THR A 172 -16.09 -5.08 -13.32
C THR A 172 -17.42 -5.34 -12.62
N ALA A 173 -18.08 -6.44 -13.00
CA ALA A 173 -19.20 -7.01 -12.26
C ALA A 173 -18.78 -8.16 -11.33
N ARG A 174 -17.49 -8.51 -11.30
CA ARG A 174 -16.97 -9.68 -10.58
C ARG A 174 -16.25 -9.25 -9.31
N ALA A 175 -16.79 -9.63 -8.15
CA ALA A 175 -16.17 -9.34 -6.85
C ALA A 175 -14.71 -9.85 -6.76
N ALA A 176 -14.39 -10.97 -7.40
CA ALA A 176 -13.02 -11.51 -7.44
C ALA A 176 -11.99 -10.62 -8.16
N GLU A 177 -12.44 -9.65 -8.98
CA GLU A 177 -11.54 -8.64 -9.56
C GLU A 177 -11.31 -7.44 -8.64
N VAL A 178 -12.07 -7.29 -7.56
CA VAL A 178 -11.97 -6.15 -6.65
C VAL A 178 -10.90 -6.43 -5.60
N THR A 179 -9.63 -6.39 -6.02
CA THR A 179 -8.49 -6.71 -5.14
C THR A 179 -7.29 -5.79 -5.39
N MET A 180 -6.46 -5.61 -4.36
CA MET A 180 -5.18 -4.91 -4.47
C MET A 180 -4.26 -5.56 -5.52
N ALA A 181 -4.23 -6.89 -5.56
CA ALA A 181 -3.41 -7.64 -6.52
C ALA A 181 -3.81 -7.37 -7.98
N GLU A 182 -5.11 -7.26 -8.25
CA GLU A 182 -5.62 -6.88 -9.57
C GLU A 182 -5.24 -5.43 -9.92
N GLY A 183 -5.34 -4.51 -8.94
CA GLY A 183 -4.88 -3.13 -9.10
C GLY A 183 -3.40 -3.05 -9.47
N ALA A 184 -2.53 -3.76 -8.74
CA ALA A 184 -1.10 -3.81 -9.02
C ALA A 184 -0.82 -4.41 -10.41
N ARG A 185 -1.48 -5.51 -10.78
CA ARG A 185 -1.34 -6.11 -12.12
C ARG A 185 -1.68 -5.11 -13.23
N ARG A 186 -2.73 -4.31 -13.04
CA ARG A 186 -3.15 -3.29 -14.03
C ARG A 186 -2.17 -2.12 -14.10
N MET A 187 -1.65 -1.65 -12.97
CA MET A 187 -0.59 -0.62 -12.95
C MET A 187 0.65 -1.11 -13.71
N HIS A 188 1.09 -2.35 -13.46
CA HIS A 188 2.22 -2.94 -14.19
C HIS A 188 1.99 -2.96 -15.71
N ALA A 189 0.78 -3.34 -16.14
CA ALA A 189 0.43 -3.36 -17.55
C ALA A 189 0.38 -1.96 -18.18
N SER A 190 -0.06 -0.95 -17.43
CA SER A 190 -0.07 0.46 -17.88
C SER A 190 1.35 1.02 -18.02
N ASP A 191 2.20 0.78 -17.03
CA ASP A 191 3.61 1.22 -17.06
C ASP A 191 4.37 0.61 -18.25
N ALA A 192 4.10 -0.66 -18.56
CA ALA A 192 4.70 -1.34 -19.71
C ALA A 192 4.26 -0.75 -21.06
N ARG A 193 3.09 -0.11 -21.15
CA ARG A 193 2.59 0.54 -22.37
C ARG A 193 3.09 1.97 -22.56
N ALA A 194 3.50 2.62 -21.48
CA ALA A 194 4.00 4.00 -21.50
C ALA A 194 5.48 4.10 -21.92
N ARG A 195 6.17 2.95 -22.07
CA ARG A 195 7.57 2.83 -22.46
C ARG A 195 7.69 2.38 -23.91
#